data_AF-A0A011QUQ9-F1
#
_entry.id   AF-A0A011QUQ9-F1
#
_cell.length_a   1.000
_cell.length_b   1.000
_cell.length_c   1.000
_cell.angle_alpha   90.00
_cell.angle_beta   90.00
_cell.angle_gamma   90.00
#
_symmetry.space_group_name_H-M   'P 1'
#
loop_
_entity.id
_entity.type
_entity.pdbx_description
1 polymer ?
#
loop_
_entity_poly.entity_id
_entity_poly.type
_entity_poly.pdbx_seq_one_letter_code
_entity_poly.pdbx_strand_id
1 'polypeptide(L)'
;MERLFRVSTPVGLVAKLDRAYRMPSGVIVLVEFKTRWSNQPCLSDVIQLSAQRMAVMGQTGQSVASYGYVLVKAPAPRALPTAHRVKLITDEQVVALVRRREDVLAGRVLPRWSYSQKACLTCAFRAQCDRIPL
;
A
#
# COMPACT_ATOMS: atom_id res chain seq x y z
N MET A 1 9.65 3.62 -18.43
CA MET A 1 8.48 2.73 -18.56
C MET A 1 8.24 2.07 -17.20
N GLU A 2 7.02 2.13 -16.67
CA GLU A 2 6.70 1.49 -15.39
C GLU A 2 6.54 -0.03 -15.59
N ARG A 3 7.10 -0.83 -14.68
CA ARG A 3 7.16 -2.30 -14.79
C ARG A 3 6.23 -2.97 -13.77
N LEU A 4 5.55 -4.02 -14.21
CA LEU A 4 4.77 -4.91 -13.34
C LEU A 4 5.67 -5.98 -12.73
N PHE A 5 5.43 -6.25 -11.45
CA PHE A 5 6.03 -7.31 -10.67
C PHE A 5 4.95 -8.30 -10.22
N ARG A 6 5.27 -9.58 -10.18
CA ARG A 6 4.33 -10.68 -9.92
C ARG A 6 4.98 -11.69 -8.98
N VAL A 7 4.21 -12.16 -8.02
CA VAL A 7 4.58 -13.29 -7.16
C VAL A 7 3.36 -14.19 -7.00
N SER A 8 3.57 -15.51 -7.03
CA SER A 8 2.51 -16.51 -6.89
C SER A 8 2.53 -17.22 -5.53
N THR A 9 3.67 -17.24 -4.86
CA THR A 9 3.88 -17.93 -3.58
C THR A 9 4.43 -16.95 -2.55
N PRO A 10 3.91 -16.92 -1.31
CA PRO A 10 2.84 -17.76 -0.76
C PRO A 10 1.41 -17.31 -1.13
N VAL A 11 1.26 -16.16 -1.79
CA VAL A 11 -0.01 -15.64 -2.32
C VAL A 11 0.22 -14.97 -3.67
N GLY A 12 -0.83 -14.94 -4.50
CA GLY A 12 -0.82 -14.24 -5.78
C GLY A 12 -0.89 -12.72 -5.59
N LEU A 13 0.17 -12.00 -5.98
CA LEU A 13 0.19 -10.54 -6.02
C LEU A 13 0.74 -10.05 -7.36
N VAL A 14 0.15 -8.95 -7.84
CA VAL A 14 0.66 -8.17 -8.96
C VAL A 14 0.79 -6.73 -8.48
N ALA A 15 1.98 -6.17 -8.64
CA ALA A 15 2.28 -4.82 -8.18
C ALA A 15 2.95 -4.01 -9.28
N LYS A 16 2.57 -2.74 -9.38
CA LYS A 16 3.24 -1.75 -10.22
C LYS A 16 3.97 -0.80 -9.28
N LEU A 17 5.23 -0.50 -9.59
CA LEU A 17 6.00 0.48 -8.82
C LEU A 17 5.90 1.85 -9.49
N ASP A 18 5.76 2.89 -8.67
CA ASP A 18 6.00 4.26 -9.13
C ASP A 18 7.51 4.48 -9.32
N ARG A 19 8.30 4.15 -8.29
CA ARG A 19 9.75 4.30 -8.32
C ARG A 19 10.48 3.39 -7.33
N ALA A 20 11.70 3.03 -7.69
CA ALA A 20 12.63 2.36 -6.80
C ALA A 20 14.05 2.85 -7.07
N TYR A 21 14.89 2.87 -6.03
CA TYR A 21 16.30 3.23 -6.11
C TYR A 21 17.14 2.06 -5.66
N ARG A 22 18.19 1.73 -6.43
CA ARG A 22 19.23 0.79 -6.00
C ARG A 22 20.29 1.57 -5.23
N MET A 23 20.49 1.21 -3.96
CA MET A 23 21.54 1.79 -3.13
C MET A 23 22.92 1.23 -3.52
N PRO A 24 24.03 1.89 -3.15
CA PRO A 24 25.38 1.36 -3.39
C PRO A 24 25.61 -0.06 -2.83
N SER A 25 24.89 -0.42 -1.75
CA SER A 25 24.89 -1.78 -1.19
C SER A 25 24.16 -2.84 -2.04
N GLY A 26 23.54 -2.44 -3.16
CA GLY A 26 22.72 -3.30 -4.02
C GLY A 26 21.28 -3.46 -3.56
N VAL A 27 20.96 -3.09 -2.30
CA VAL A 27 19.60 -3.12 -1.75
C VAL A 27 18.70 -2.12 -2.47
N ILE A 28 17.47 -2.54 -2.78
CA ILE A 28 16.47 -1.70 -3.42
C ILE A 28 15.61 -1.01 -2.35
N VAL A 29 15.38 0.29 -2.50
CA VAL A 29 14.46 1.08 -1.68
C VAL A 29 13.29 1.53 -2.54
N LEU A 30 12.07 1.20 -2.11
CA LEU A 30 10.83 1.54 -2.83
C LEU A 30 10.34 2.94 -2.46
N VAL A 31 9.74 3.61 -3.44
CA VAL A 31 9.21 4.97 -3.30
C VAL A 31 7.84 5.06 -3.97
N GLU A 32 6.86 5.54 -3.20
CA GLU A 32 5.47 5.74 -3.64
C GLU A 32 5.13 7.24 -3.64
N PHE A 33 4.45 7.72 -4.67
CA PHE A 33 4.02 9.12 -4.76
C PHE A 33 2.56 9.27 -4.38
N LYS A 34 2.25 10.23 -3.51
CA LYS A 34 0.88 10.57 -3.14
C LYS A 34 0.61 12.06 -3.33
N THR A 35 -0.47 12.37 -4.03
CA THR A 35 -0.97 13.74 -4.15
C THR A 35 -2.17 13.92 -3.22
N ARG A 36 -1.98 14.62 -2.08
CA ARG A 36 -3.04 14.87 -1.10
C ARG A 36 -2.71 16.05 -0.20
N TRP A 37 -3.74 16.69 0.35
CA TRP A 37 -3.60 17.80 1.30
C TRP A 37 -2.95 17.40 2.63
N SER A 38 -3.24 16.19 3.12
CA SER A 38 -2.67 15.70 4.37
C SER A 38 -1.23 15.22 4.16
N ASN A 39 -0.25 15.95 4.70
CA ASN A 39 1.17 15.65 4.56
C ASN A 39 1.66 14.58 5.55
N GLN A 40 1.05 13.41 5.53
CA GLN A 40 1.45 12.26 6.35
C GLN A 40 1.18 10.95 5.61
N PRO A 41 1.96 9.89 5.82
CA PRO A 41 1.63 8.54 5.37
C PRO A 41 0.37 7.99 6.05
N CYS A 42 -0.35 7.12 5.34
CA CYS A 42 -1.44 6.31 5.88
C CYS A 42 -1.02 4.84 5.92
N LEU A 43 -1.69 4.03 6.75
CA LEU A 43 -1.45 2.59 6.82
C LEU A 43 -1.61 1.90 5.45
N SER A 44 -2.54 2.38 4.61
CA SER A 44 -2.69 1.90 3.23
C SER A 44 -1.44 2.07 2.39
N ASP A 45 -0.68 3.16 2.58
CA ASP A 45 0.56 3.41 1.84
C ASP A 45 1.64 2.41 2.27
N VAL A 46 1.70 2.09 3.56
CA VAL A 46 2.60 1.06 4.11
C VAL A 46 2.25 -0.31 3.56
N ILE A 47 0.96 -0.67 3.54
CA ILE A 47 0.48 -1.94 2.98
C ILE A 47 0.83 -2.04 1.50
N GLN A 48 0.60 -0.97 0.73
CA GLN A 48 0.91 -0.93 -0.70
C GLN A 48 2.41 -1.15 -0.96
N LEU A 49 3.29 -0.39 -0.28
CA LEU A 49 4.73 -0.55 -0.41
C LEU A 49 5.21 -1.94 0.02
N SER A 50 4.57 -2.54 1.03
CA SER A 50 4.93 -3.87 1.52
C SER A 50 4.51 -4.97 0.53
N ALA A 51 3.34 -4.85 -0.09
CA ALA A 51 2.90 -5.76 -1.16
C ALA A 51 3.79 -5.62 -2.42
N GLN A 52 4.15 -4.39 -2.78
CA GLN A 52 5.12 -4.10 -3.84
C GLN A 52 6.49 -4.75 -3.54
N ARG A 53 6.99 -4.61 -2.30
CA ARG A 53 8.23 -5.27 -1.84
C ARG A 53 8.17 -6.78 -2.06
N MET A 54 7.11 -7.44 -1.59
CA MET A 54 6.95 -8.88 -1.75
C MET A 54 6.95 -9.29 -3.24
N ALA A 55 6.24 -8.56 -4.10
CA ALA A 55 6.19 -8.84 -5.53
C ALA A 55 7.55 -8.65 -6.22
N VAL A 56 8.30 -7.61 -5.86
CA VAL A 56 9.65 -7.35 -6.40
C VAL A 56 10.61 -8.45 -5.97
N MET A 57 10.67 -8.76 -4.68
CA MET A 57 11.54 -9.81 -4.14
C MET A 57 11.19 -11.17 -4.75
N GLY A 58 9.90 -11.53 -4.79
CA GLY A 58 9.43 -12.79 -5.33
C GLY A 58 9.74 -12.98 -6.81
N GLN A 59 9.61 -11.94 -7.64
CA GLN A 59 9.91 -12.06 -9.07
C GLN A 59 11.40 -12.01 -9.39
N THR A 60 12.18 -11.22 -8.64
CA THR A 60 13.55 -10.87 -9.05
C THR A 60 14.64 -11.51 -8.19
N GLY A 61 14.29 -12.04 -7.01
CA GLY A 61 15.27 -12.50 -6.01
C GLY A 61 16.09 -11.37 -5.39
N GLN A 62 15.85 -10.10 -5.74
CA GLN A 62 16.66 -8.98 -5.26
C GLN A 62 16.23 -8.53 -3.86
N SER A 63 17.20 -8.19 -3.02
CA SER A 63 16.94 -7.66 -1.69
C SER A 63 16.29 -6.28 -1.75
N VAL A 64 15.13 -6.14 -1.11
CA VAL A 64 14.41 -4.87 -0.92
C VAL A 64 14.40 -4.53 0.56
N ALA A 65 14.70 -3.26 0.88
CA ALA A 65 14.75 -2.77 2.24
C ALA A 65 13.45 -3.00 3.02
N SER A 66 13.55 -3.15 4.35
CA SER A 66 12.39 -3.25 5.26
C SER A 66 11.70 -1.90 5.53
N TYR A 67 12.08 -0.87 4.79
CA TYR A 67 11.49 0.47 4.83
C TYR A 67 11.31 0.98 3.39
N GLY A 68 10.39 1.92 3.22
CA GLY A 68 10.19 2.65 1.97
C GLY A 68 10.00 4.14 2.23
N TYR A 69 9.78 4.90 1.16
CA TYR A 69 9.43 6.32 1.25
C TYR A 69 8.08 6.58 0.60
N VAL A 70 7.25 7.35 1.29
CA VAL A 70 6.05 7.96 0.71
C VAL A 70 6.36 9.42 0.46
N LEU A 71 6.38 9.84 -0.79
CA LEU A 71 6.53 11.24 -1.19
C LEU A 71 5.14 11.86 -1.28
N VAL A 72 4.80 12.70 -0.31
CA VAL A 72 3.51 13.37 -0.27
C VAL A 72 3.64 14.78 -0.81
N LYS A 73 2.84 15.13 -1.81
CA LYS A 73 2.77 16.47 -2.40
C LYS A 73 1.34 17.00 -2.26
N ALA A 74 1.20 18.23 -1.76
CA ALA A 74 -0.08 18.92 -1.77
C ALA A 74 -0.51 19.25 -3.22
N PRO A 75 -1.81 19.19 -3.55
CA PRO A 75 -2.32 19.56 -4.88
C PRO A 75 -2.37 21.08 -5.07
N ALA A 76 -1.25 21.77 -4.78
CA ALA A 76 -1.10 23.21 -4.91
C ALA A 76 0.04 23.54 -5.90
N PRO A 77 -0.06 24.68 -6.63
CA PRO A 77 1.02 25.13 -7.50
C PRO A 77 2.34 25.23 -6.73
N ARG A 78 3.43 24.73 -7.33
CA ARG A 78 4.79 24.75 -6.76
C ARG A 78 4.98 24.03 -5.42
N ALA A 79 4.00 23.28 -4.92
CA ALA A 79 4.17 22.47 -3.72
C ALA A 79 5.32 21.45 -3.91
N LEU A 80 6.27 21.45 -2.98
CA LEU A 80 7.36 20.48 -2.97
C LEU A 80 6.91 19.18 -2.28
N PRO A 81 7.30 18.00 -2.80
CA PRO A 81 7.01 16.75 -2.13
C PRO A 81 7.82 16.62 -0.83
N THR A 82 7.17 16.20 0.24
CA THR A 82 7.83 15.79 1.48
C THR A 82 8.02 14.28 1.49
N ALA A 83 9.26 13.82 1.70
CA ALA A 83 9.56 12.40 1.80
C ALA A 83 9.38 11.89 3.23
N HIS A 84 8.56 10.88 3.40
CA HIS A 84 8.31 10.24 4.69
C HIS A 84 8.84 8.81 4.66
N ARG A 85 9.82 8.50 5.51
CA ARG A 85 10.30 7.12 5.67
C ARG A 85 9.28 6.33 6.48
N VAL A 86 8.87 5.18 5.96
CA VAL A 86 7.94 4.26 6.63
C VAL A 86 8.57 2.90 6.82
N LYS A 87 8.35 2.28 7.98
CA LYS A 87 8.67 0.87 8.21
C LYS A 87 7.62 0.02 7.50
N LEU A 88 8.05 -0.96 6.72
CA LEU A 88 7.16 -1.88 6.03
C LEU A 88 6.68 -2.97 6.98
N ILE A 89 5.48 -3.47 6.74
CA ILE A 89 4.95 -4.64 7.45
C ILE A 89 5.65 -5.91 6.93
N THR A 90 5.59 -6.99 7.71
CA THR A 90 6.24 -8.25 7.33
C THR A 90 5.50 -8.95 6.20
N ASP A 91 6.18 -9.88 5.55
CA ASP A 91 5.60 -10.67 4.47
C ASP A 91 4.41 -11.51 4.99
N GLU A 92 4.47 -12.03 6.23
CA GLU A 92 3.36 -12.73 6.88
C GLU A 92 2.14 -11.82 7.08
N GLN A 93 2.35 -10.56 7.46
CA GLN A 93 1.27 -9.59 7.62
C GLN A 93 0.62 -9.24 6.27
N VAL A 94 1.42 -9.13 5.20
CA VAL A 94 0.90 -8.96 3.83
C VAL A 94 0.07 -10.18 3.42
N VAL A 95 0.58 -11.40 3.64
CA VAL A 95 -0.15 -12.64 3.36
C VAL A 95 -1.47 -12.70 4.10
N ALA A 96 -1.49 -12.34 5.38
CA ALA A 96 -2.70 -12.31 6.18
C ALA A 96 -3.74 -11.32 5.61
N LEU A 97 -3.30 -10.15 5.13
CA LEU A 97 -4.19 -9.18 4.48
C LEU A 97 -4.76 -9.70 3.16
N VAL A 98 -3.94 -10.36 2.33
CA VAL A 98 -4.39 -10.95 1.07
C VAL A 98 -5.40 -12.07 1.33
N ARG A 99 -5.09 -13.02 2.22
CA ARG A 99 -6.01 -14.10 2.58
C ARG A 99 -7.33 -13.55 3.13
N ARG A 100 -7.25 -12.56 4.03
CA ARG A 100 -8.44 -11.91 4.56
C ARG A 100 -9.28 -11.25 3.46
N ARG A 101 -8.66 -10.63 2.46
CA ARG A 101 -9.37 -10.06 1.30
C ARG A 101 -10.12 -11.16 0.55
N GLU A 102 -9.47 -12.28 0.25
CA GLU A 102 -10.11 -13.40 -0.45
C GLU A 102 -11.26 -14.01 0.37
N ASP A 103 -11.11 -14.09 1.69
CA ASP A 103 -12.18 -14.56 2.58
C ASP A 103 -13.38 -13.61 2.61
N VAL A 104 -13.15 -12.29 2.53
CA VAL A 104 -14.24 -11.31 2.41
C VAL A 104 -14.97 -11.46 1.09
N LEU A 105 -14.21 -11.55 -0.01
CA LEU A 105 -14.80 -11.68 -1.34
C LEU A 105 -15.57 -12.99 -1.52
N ALA A 106 -15.13 -14.05 -0.86
CA ALA A 106 -15.82 -15.33 -0.86
C ALA A 106 -16.94 -15.44 0.19
N GLY A 107 -17.23 -14.38 0.95
CA GLY A 107 -18.28 -14.37 1.98
C GLY A 107 -17.99 -15.22 3.22
N ARG A 108 -16.75 -15.70 3.39
CA ARG A 108 -16.32 -16.51 4.56
C ARG A 108 -16.09 -15.66 5.81
N VAL A 109 -15.74 -14.39 5.64
CA VAL A 109 -15.52 -13.44 6.74
C VAL A 109 -16.20 -12.12 6.42
N LEU A 110 -16.93 -11.56 7.37
CA LEU A 110 -17.55 -10.24 7.19
C LEU A 110 -16.49 -9.12 7.09
N PRO A 111 -16.70 -8.12 6.21
CA PRO A 111 -15.90 -6.91 6.24
C PRO A 111 -16.11 -6.19 7.57
N ARG A 112 -15.10 -5.46 8.04
CA ARG A 112 -15.23 -4.59 9.21
C ARG A 112 -15.55 -3.18 8.75
N TRP A 113 -16.43 -2.50 9.48
CA TRP A 113 -16.62 -1.06 9.30
C TRP A 113 -15.32 -0.31 9.63
N SER A 114 -15.12 0.82 8.95
CA SER A 114 -14.03 1.73 9.27
C SER A 114 -14.22 2.30 10.68
N TYR A 115 -13.12 2.36 11.45
CA TYR A 115 -13.09 3.06 12.74
C TYR A 115 -13.13 4.59 12.59
N SER A 116 -12.81 5.11 11.39
CA SER A 116 -12.91 6.54 11.10
C SER A 116 -14.27 6.89 10.54
N GLN A 117 -15.05 7.68 11.29
CA GLN A 117 -16.30 8.28 10.81
C GLN A 117 -16.09 9.09 9.53
N LYS A 118 -15.00 9.87 9.46
CA LYS A 118 -14.66 10.66 8.26
C LYS A 118 -14.50 9.77 7.02
N ALA A 119 -13.86 8.61 7.15
CA ALA A 119 -13.74 7.66 6.05
C ALA A 119 -15.10 7.07 5.62
N CYS A 120 -16.03 6.83 6.57
CA CYS A 120 -17.39 6.41 6.24
C CYS A 120 -18.17 7.53 5.52
N LEU A 121 -18.02 8.79 5.95
CA LEU A 121 -18.71 9.94 5.34
C LEU A 121 -18.29 10.16 3.88
N THR A 122 -17.03 9.90 3.53
CA THR A 122 -16.49 10.04 2.18
C THR A 122 -16.49 8.72 1.39
N CYS A 123 -17.09 7.66 1.91
CA CYS A 123 -17.12 6.36 1.24
C CYS A 123 -18.04 6.41 0.01
N ALA A 124 -17.51 6.02 -1.16
CA ALA A 124 -18.28 5.97 -2.41
C ALA A 124 -19.48 5.00 -2.34
N PHE A 125 -19.41 3.99 -1.47
CA PHE A 125 -20.47 3.00 -1.28
C PHE A 125 -21.39 3.31 -0.10
N ARG A 126 -21.34 4.52 0.47
CA ARG A 126 -22.13 4.89 1.66
C ARG A 126 -23.63 4.63 1.50
N ALA A 127 -24.20 4.89 0.32
CA ALA A 127 -25.62 4.65 0.05
C ALA A 127 -26.02 3.17 0.06
N GLN A 128 -25.06 2.26 -0.08
CA GLN A 128 -25.24 0.81 -0.05
C GLN A 128 -24.75 0.21 1.28
N CYS A 129 -24.27 1.04 2.20
CA CYS A 129 -23.79 0.62 3.50
C CYS A 129 -24.98 0.36 4.43
N ASP A 130 -25.01 -0.83 5.03
CA ASP A 130 -26.02 -1.27 6.00
C ASP A 130 -25.96 -0.51 7.33
N ARG A 131 -24.90 0.27 7.55
CA ARG A 131 -24.70 1.09 8.74
C ARG A 131 -24.88 2.58 8.44
N ILE A 132 -25.86 3.19 9.08
CA ILE A 132 -25.99 4.65 9.17
C ILE A 132 -24.87 5.16 10.10
N PRO A 133 -23.95 6.03 9.64
CA PRO A 133 -23.00 6.68 10.53
C PRO A 133 -23.78 7.56 11.51
N LEU A 134 -23.70 7.26 12.81
CA LEU A 134 -24.06 8.21 13.87
C LEU A 134 -23.05 9.36 13.89
#